data_AF-A0A530H2Z8-F1
#
_entry.id   AF-A0A530H2Z8-F1
#
_cell.length_a   1.000
_cell.length_b   1.000
_cell.length_c   1.000
_cell.angle_alpha   90.00
_cell.angle_beta   90.00
_cell.angle_gamma   90.00
#
_symmetry.space_group_name_H-M   'P 1'
#
loop_
_entity.id
_entity.type
_entity.pdbx_description
1 polymer ?
#
loop_
_entity_poly.entity_id
_entity_poly.type
_entity_poly.pdbx_seq_one_letter_code
_entity_poly.pdbx_strand_id
1 'polypeptide(L)'
;MVFALAVALFVVFAATLNNFLTAGNLIALVRSVSILGILGLGMGLVVIGRGIDLAMVATMVVSLSWVLSMAQAGMPFDTALVYGALLALVIGLASGILIAYADIPAIFTTLAMGLVMYGSGRAFL
;
A
#
# COMPACT_ATOMS: atom_id res chain seq x y z
N MET A 1 -20.58 -14.31 -6.88
CA MET A 1 -21.02 -14.05 -5.48
C MET A 1 -20.56 -12.69 -4.99
N VAL A 2 -19.25 -12.39 -4.99
CA VAL A 2 -18.70 -11.13 -4.45
C VAL A 2 -19.26 -9.87 -5.14
N PHE A 3 -19.38 -9.88 -6.47
CA PHE A 3 -19.96 -8.74 -7.21
C PHE A 3 -21.41 -8.44 -6.80
N ALA A 4 -22.25 -9.48 -6.68
CA ALA A 4 -23.64 -9.34 -6.24
C ALA A 4 -23.72 -8.77 -4.81
N LEU A 5 -22.82 -9.21 -3.92
CA LEU A 5 -22.73 -8.70 -2.56
C LEU A 5 -22.31 -7.21 -2.54
N ALA A 6 -21.35 -6.83 -3.38
CA ALA A 6 -20.92 -5.43 -3.52
C ALA A 6 -22.05 -4.53 -4.01
N VAL A 7 -22.83 -4.97 -5.00
CA VAL A 7 -24.01 -4.23 -5.49
C VAL A 7 -25.06 -4.10 -4.39
N ALA A 8 -25.35 -5.18 -3.66
CA ALA A 8 -26.31 -5.15 -2.56
C ALA A 8 -25.91 -4.16 -1.46
N LEU A 9 -24.64 -4.20 -1.03
CA LEU A 9 -24.11 -3.25 -0.03
C LEU A 9 -24.12 -1.81 -0.54
N PHE A 10 -23.80 -1.59 -1.81
CA PHE A 10 -23.86 -0.25 -2.43
C PHE A 10 -25.28 0.32 -2.38
N VAL A 11 -26.30 -0.47 -2.72
CA VAL A 11 -27.71 -0.03 -2.67
C VAL A 11 -28.14 0.28 -1.23
N VAL A 12 -27.77 -0.58 -0.27
CA VAL A 12 -28.09 -0.35 1.15
C VAL A 12 -27.44 0.93 1.65
N PHE A 13 -26.15 1.15 1.39
CA PHE A 13 -25.44 2.36 1.81
C PHE A 13 -25.95 3.62 1.10
N ALA A 14 -26.30 3.54 -0.19
CA ALA A 14 -26.93 4.64 -0.90
C ALA A 14 -28.29 5.06 -0.30
N ALA A 15 -29.06 4.10 0.23
CA ALA A 15 -30.36 4.37 0.83
C ALA A 15 -30.30 4.78 2.32
N THR A 16 -29.30 4.30 3.07
CA THR A 16 -29.25 4.44 4.54
C THR A 16 -28.30 5.54 5.02
N LEU A 17 -27.25 5.85 4.27
CA LEU A 17 -26.24 6.82 4.67
C LEU A 17 -26.46 8.16 3.97
N ASN A 18 -26.69 9.19 4.78
CA ASN A 18 -26.63 10.57 4.31
C ASN A 18 -25.23 10.84 3.74
N ASN A 19 -25.17 11.53 2.60
CA ASN A 19 -23.94 11.89 1.92
C ASN A 19 -23.19 10.76 1.19
N PHE A 20 -23.69 9.50 1.18
CA PHE A 20 -23.00 8.39 0.50
C PHE A 20 -22.87 8.60 -1.00
N LEU A 21 -23.92 9.10 -1.66
CA LEU A 21 -23.93 9.37 -3.10
C LEU A 21 -23.26 10.69 -3.49
N THR A 22 -22.59 11.39 -2.56
CA THR A 22 -21.85 12.60 -2.93
C THR A 22 -20.65 12.25 -3.80
N ALA A 23 -20.33 13.15 -4.74
CA ALA A 23 -19.18 12.99 -5.63
C ALA A 23 -17.87 12.77 -4.84
N GLY A 24 -17.69 13.48 -3.72
CA GLY A 24 -16.52 13.32 -2.85
C GLY A 24 -16.41 11.91 -2.26
N ASN A 25 -17.50 11.35 -1.74
CA ASN A 25 -17.50 10.00 -1.17
C ASN A 25 -17.31 8.92 -2.24
N LEU A 26 -17.99 9.04 -3.40
CA LEU A 26 -17.80 8.10 -4.51
C LEU A 26 -16.35 8.10 -5.02
N ILE A 27 -15.74 9.27 -5.20
CA ILE A 27 -14.35 9.39 -5.63
C ILE A 27 -13.41 8.76 -4.60
N ALA A 28 -13.62 9.03 -3.31
CA ALA A 28 -12.82 8.43 -2.24
C ALA A 28 -12.94 6.90 -2.23
N LEU A 29 -14.16 6.37 -2.34
CA LEU A 29 -14.44 4.94 -2.34
C LEU A 29 -13.76 4.24 -3.54
N VAL A 30 -13.94 4.77 -4.75
CA VAL A 30 -13.29 4.25 -5.95
C VAL A 30 -11.76 4.34 -5.84
N ARG A 31 -11.21 5.43 -5.30
CA ARG A 31 -9.76 5.57 -5.10
C ARG A 31 -9.21 4.53 -4.13
N SER A 32 -9.88 4.30 -3.00
CA SER A 32 -9.47 3.29 -2.02
C SER A 32 -9.49 1.87 -2.60
N VAL A 33 -10.53 1.53 -3.36
CA VAL A 33 -10.62 0.22 -4.04
C VAL A 33 -9.54 0.10 -5.12
N SER A 34 -9.29 1.15 -5.89
CA SER A 34 -8.22 1.16 -6.90
C SER A 34 -6.84 0.97 -6.28
N ILE A 35 -6.55 1.60 -5.14
CA ILE A 35 -5.28 1.40 -4.42
C ILE A 35 -5.11 -0.07 -4.02
N LEU A 36 -6.14 -0.66 -3.38
CA LEU A 36 -6.10 -2.07 -3.00
C LEU A 36 -6.00 -3.00 -4.22
N GLY A 37 -6.63 -2.64 -5.34
CA GLY A 37 -6.55 -3.38 -6.61
C GLY A 37 -5.13 -3.37 -7.18
N ILE A 38 -4.47 -2.20 -7.23
CA ILE A 38 -3.08 -2.06 -7.69
C ILE A 38 -2.14 -2.88 -6.82
N LEU A 39 -2.29 -2.77 -5.49
CA LEU A 39 -1.53 -3.58 -4.53
C LEU A 39 -1.79 -5.08 -4.75
N GLY A 40 -3.05 -5.48 -4.95
CA GLY A 40 -3.42 -6.86 -5.22
C GLY A 40 -2.77 -7.43 -6.49
N LEU A 41 -2.64 -6.63 -7.55
CA LEU A 41 -1.90 -7.00 -8.75
C LEU A 41 -0.41 -7.20 -8.45
N GLY A 42 0.19 -6.31 -7.66
CA GLY A 42 1.57 -6.46 -7.18
C GLY A 42 1.78 -7.73 -6.36
N MET A 43 0.88 -8.02 -5.43
CA MET A 43 0.90 -9.25 -4.64
C MET A 43 0.73 -10.50 -5.53
N GLY A 44 -0.05 -10.42 -6.60
CA GLY A 44 -0.16 -11.49 -7.59
C GLY A 44 1.19 -11.90 -8.19
N LEU A 45 2.05 -10.93 -8.50
CA LEU A 45 3.42 -11.20 -8.97
C LEU A 45 4.27 -11.90 -7.90
N VAL A 46 4.14 -11.50 -6.63
CA VAL A 46 4.85 -12.13 -5.50
C VAL A 46 4.40 -13.59 -5.30
N VAL A 47 3.10 -13.86 -5.43
CA VAL A 47 2.53 -15.21 -5.28
C VAL A 47 2.99 -16.15 -6.40
N ILE A 48 3.17 -15.65 -7.63
CA ILE A 48 3.77 -16.43 -8.73
C ILE A 48 5.17 -16.92 -8.33
N GLY A 49 5.94 -16.08 -7.62
CA GLY A 49 7.22 -16.43 -7.01
C GLY A 49 7.13 -17.37 -5.79
N ARG A 50 5.95 -17.92 -5.47
CA ARG A 50 5.66 -18.73 -4.28
C ARG A 50 5.91 -17.99 -2.94
N GLY A 51 5.95 -16.66 -2.99
CA GLY A 51 6.13 -15.80 -1.83
C GLY A 51 4.82 -15.21 -1.30
N ILE A 52 4.93 -14.48 -0.20
CA ILE A 52 3.89 -13.63 0.38
C ILE A 52 4.55 -12.31 0.79
N ASP A 53 3.95 -11.17 0.45
CA ASP A 53 4.41 -9.85 0.90
C ASP A 53 3.40 -9.18 1.83
N LEU A 54 3.68 -9.25 3.13
CA LEU A 54 2.93 -8.57 4.19
C LEU A 54 3.43 -7.14 4.44
N ALA A 55 4.65 -6.81 4.00
CA ALA A 55 5.23 -5.47 4.16
C ALA A 55 4.62 -4.47 3.18
N MET A 56 4.09 -4.93 2.05
CA MET A 56 3.63 -4.09 0.94
C MET A 56 2.75 -2.90 1.36
N VAL A 57 1.79 -3.11 2.27
CA VAL A 57 0.90 -2.04 2.77
C VAL A 57 1.67 -1.05 3.64
N ALA A 58 2.55 -1.54 4.53
CA ALA A 58 3.39 -0.70 5.37
C ALA A 58 4.35 0.14 4.51
N THR A 59 4.96 -0.48 3.50
CA THR A 59 5.83 0.18 2.53
C THR A 59 5.08 1.28 1.79
N MET A 60 3.87 1.01 1.27
CA MET A 60 3.05 2.02 0.61
C MET A 60 2.77 3.22 1.52
N VAL A 61 2.29 2.97 2.74
CA VAL A 61 1.91 4.05 3.68
C VAL A 61 3.13 4.90 4.04
N VAL A 62 4.24 4.26 4.40
CA VAL A 62 5.44 4.98 4.88
C VAL A 62 6.13 5.72 3.75
N SER A 63 6.25 5.12 2.56
CA SER A 63 6.77 5.82 1.38
C SER A 63 5.94 7.06 1.06
N LEU A 64 4.60 6.95 1.04
CA LEU A 64 3.73 8.10 0.77
C LEU A 64 3.83 9.17 1.85
N SER A 65 3.84 8.79 3.13
CA SER A 65 3.98 9.75 4.21
C SER A 65 5.31 10.49 4.15
N TRP A 66 6.40 9.82 3.75
CA TRP A 66 7.69 10.49 3.56
C TRP A 66 7.68 11.47 2.39
N VAL A 67 7.05 11.11 1.25
CA VAL A 67 6.83 12.04 0.13
C VAL A 67 6.08 13.29 0.60
N LEU A 68 5.01 13.11 1.36
CA LEU A 68 4.21 14.21 1.89
C LEU A 68 4.99 15.09 2.87
N SER A 69 5.77 14.49 3.78
CA SER A 69 6.61 15.25 4.72
C SER A 69 7.71 16.05 4.01
N MET A 70 8.34 15.47 2.98
CA MET A 70 9.34 16.18 2.16
C MET A 70 8.71 17.33 1.37
N ALA A 71 7.53 17.10 0.78
CA ALA A 71 6.80 18.15 0.06
C ALA A 71 6.39 19.30 0.99
N GLN A 72 5.97 19.00 2.23
CA GLN A 72 5.65 20.01 3.24
C GLN A 72 6.90 20.78 3.72
N ALA A 73 8.08 20.15 3.69
CA ALA A 73 9.36 20.79 3.99
C ALA A 73 9.87 21.72 2.86
N GLY A 74 9.08 21.93 1.79
CA GLY A 74 9.40 22.84 0.70
C GLY A 74 10.13 22.18 -0.48
N MET A 75 10.30 20.86 -0.47
CA MET A 75 10.84 20.13 -1.62
C MET A 75 9.82 20.07 -2.76
N PRO A 76 10.23 20.20 -4.03
CA PRO A 76 9.34 19.96 -5.16
C PRO A 76 8.68 18.58 -5.10
N PHE A 77 7.39 18.50 -5.42
CA PHE A 77 6.63 17.25 -5.31
C PHE A 77 7.22 16.14 -6.19
N ASP A 78 7.69 16.47 -7.39
CA ASP A 78 8.27 15.52 -8.33
C ASP A 78 9.52 14.84 -7.77
N THR A 79 10.39 15.61 -7.10
CA THR A 79 11.60 15.05 -6.48
C THR A 79 11.26 14.25 -5.24
N ALA A 80 10.34 14.73 -4.40
CA ALA A 80 9.85 13.98 -3.24
C ALA A 80 9.28 12.61 -3.67
N LEU A 81 8.51 12.56 -4.75
CA LEU A 81 7.94 11.32 -5.31
C LEU A 81 9.02 10.31 -5.72
N VAL A 82 10.10 10.78 -6.37
CA VAL A 82 11.24 9.93 -6.73
C VAL A 82 11.88 9.30 -5.49
N TYR A 83 12.07 10.05 -4.41
CA TYR A 83 12.61 9.51 -3.16
C TYR A 83 11.68 8.47 -2.53
N GLY A 84 10.36 8.70 -2.53
CA GLY A 84 9.38 7.72 -2.05
C GLY A 84 9.38 6.43 -2.87
N ALA A 85 9.51 6.54 -4.19
CA ALA A 85 9.62 5.39 -5.09
C ALA A 85 10.93 4.61 -4.89
N LEU A 86 12.05 5.32 -4.74
CA LEU A 86 13.35 4.71 -4.43
C LEU A 86 13.29 3.95 -3.10
N LEU A 87 12.64 4.50 -2.09
CA LEU A 87 12.44 3.81 -0.81
C LEU A 87 11.71 2.47 -1.01
N ALA A 88 10.56 2.50 -1.69
CA ALA A 88 9.77 1.30 -1.92
C ALA A 88 10.56 0.24 -2.71
N LEU A 89 11.36 0.69 -3.69
CA LEU A 89 12.23 -0.17 -4.49
C LEU A 89 13.33 -0.82 -3.65
N VAL A 90 14.02 -0.05 -2.81
CA VAL A 90 15.07 -0.57 -1.92
C VAL A 90 14.51 -1.60 -0.95
N ILE A 91 13.35 -1.34 -0.36
CA ILE A 91 12.70 -2.25 0.58
C ILE A 91 12.23 -3.54 -0.11
N GLY A 92 11.67 -3.41 -1.32
CA GLY A 92 11.29 -4.55 -2.14
C GLY A 92 12.50 -5.40 -2.54
N LEU A 93 13.59 -4.78 -2.99
CA LEU A 93 14.83 -5.47 -3.32
C LEU A 93 15.45 -6.16 -2.10
N ALA A 94 15.53 -5.48 -0.96
CA ALA A 94 16.04 -6.07 0.27
C ALA A 94 15.22 -7.30 0.68
N SER A 95 13.90 -7.20 0.65
CA SER A 95 13.00 -8.32 0.94
C SER A 95 13.21 -9.47 -0.04
N GLY A 96 13.30 -9.19 -1.34
CA GLY A 96 13.53 -10.19 -2.38
C GLY A 96 14.88 -10.89 -2.26
N ILE A 97 15.96 -10.15 -1.97
CA ILE A 97 17.30 -10.70 -1.77
C ILE A 97 17.35 -11.61 -0.55
N LEU A 98 16.75 -11.20 0.57
CA LEU A 98 16.69 -12.01 1.79
C LEU A 98 15.93 -13.32 1.54
N ILE A 99 14.85 -13.29 0.78
CA ILE A 99 14.08 -14.49 0.44
C ILE A 99 14.86 -15.38 -0.53
N ALA A 100 15.52 -14.80 -1.53
CA ALA A 100 16.20 -15.55 -2.59
C ALA A 100 17.55 -16.16 -2.17
N TYR A 101 18.30 -15.50 -1.29
CA TYR A 101 19.67 -15.89 -0.96
C TYR A 101 19.90 -16.27 0.50
N ALA A 102 19.08 -15.78 1.43
CA ALA A 102 19.26 -16.07 2.86
C ALA A 102 18.42 -17.27 3.35
N ASP A 103 17.68 -17.94 2.45
CA ASP A 103 16.77 -19.06 2.74
C ASP A 103 15.78 -18.78 3.89
N ILE A 104 15.46 -17.51 4.13
CA ILE A 104 14.50 -17.09 5.15
C ILE A 104 13.09 -17.20 4.55
N PRO A 105 12.14 -17.89 5.20
CA PRO A 105 10.78 -17.99 4.69
C PRO A 105 10.13 -16.62 4.51
N ALA A 106 9.46 -16.41 3.37
CA ALA A 106 8.94 -15.11 2.94
C ALA A 106 8.04 -14.40 3.96
N ILE A 107 7.24 -15.16 4.71
CA ILE A 107 6.36 -14.61 5.75
C ILE A 107 7.17 -13.90 6.84
N PHE A 108 8.29 -14.49 7.30
CA PHE A 108 9.11 -13.88 8.34
C PHE A 108 9.85 -12.65 7.82
N THR A 109 10.43 -12.73 6.62
CA THR A 109 11.11 -11.60 5.99
C THR A 109 10.15 -10.42 5.81
N THR A 110 8.97 -10.65 5.27
CA THR A 110 8.03 -9.55 4.99
C THR A 110 7.32 -9.02 6.23
N LEU A 111 7.09 -9.84 7.26
CA LEU A 111 6.66 -9.32 8.57
C LEU A 111 7.74 -8.43 9.19
N ALA A 112 8.99 -8.91 9.26
CA ALA A 112 10.10 -8.14 9.82
C ALA A 112 10.33 -6.83 9.05
N MET A 113 10.31 -6.86 7.72
CA MET A 113 10.42 -5.66 6.89
C MET A 113 9.22 -4.72 7.07
N GLY A 114 8.01 -5.24 7.27
CA GLY A 114 6.84 -4.44 7.65
C GLY A 114 7.06 -3.70 8.98
N LEU A 115 7.61 -4.37 9.99
CA LEU A 115 7.98 -3.73 11.26
C LEU A 115 9.07 -2.67 11.09
N VAL A 116 10.08 -2.92 10.26
CA VAL A 116 11.13 -1.93 9.94
C VAL A 116 10.53 -0.69 9.27
N MET A 117 9.57 -0.88 8.35
CA MET A 117 8.88 0.23 7.70
C MET A 117 8.03 1.02 8.68
N TYR A 118 7.21 0.34 9.50
CA TYR A 118 6.45 1.01 10.54
C TYR A 118 7.35 1.76 11.53
N GLY A 119 8.48 1.15 11.93
CA GLY A 119 9.47 1.78 12.80
C GLY A 119 10.07 3.04 12.20
N SER A 120 10.49 2.97 10.93
CA SER A 120 11.00 4.12 10.18
C SER A 120 9.95 5.23 10.09
N GLY A 121 8.70 4.87 9.76
CA GLY A 121 7.60 5.82 9.70
C GLY A 121 7.35 6.52 11.05
N ARG A 122 7.47 5.81 12.18
CA ARG A 122 7.29 6.43 13.51
C ARG A 122 8.47 7.25 13.99
N ALA A 123 9.68 7.00 13.48
CA ALA A 123 10.89 7.69 13.93
C ALA A 123 11.16 8.98 13.15
N PHE A 124 10.76 9.04 11.87
CA PHE A 124 11.12 10.11 10.94
C PHE A 124 9.93 10.95 10.44
N LEU A 125 8.70 10.64 10.85
CA LEU A 125 7.47 11.40 10.56
C LEU A 125 6.82 11.84 11.88
#